data_AF-A0AAE6V5V0-F1
#
_entry.id   AF-A0AAE6V5V0-F1
#
_cell.length_a   1.000
_cell.length_b   1.000
_cell.length_c   1.000
_cell.angle_alpha   90.00
_cell.angle_beta   90.00
_cell.angle_gamma   90.00
#
_symmetry.space_group_name_H-M   'P 1'
#
loop_
_entity.id
_entity.type
_entity.pdbx_description
1 polymer ?
#
loop_
_entity_poly.entity_id
_entity_poly.type
_entity_poly.pdbx_seq_one_letter_code
_entity_poly.pdbx_strand_id
1 'polypeptide(L)'
;MTPPYQGAGMITPIKRRPGEEHLPEHAKQHNRFVNTHRYVIERTIANIKTWRIFHTDYRRPLHTFPDAFNAVRGLIFFTQNETNFA
;
A
#
# COMPACT_ATOMS: atom_id res chain seq x y z
N MET A 1 -3.94 2.23 18.61
CA MET A 1 -3.50 2.65 17.26
C MET A 1 -4.60 2.25 16.28
N THR A 2 -5.49 3.17 15.92
CA THR A 2 -6.52 2.94 14.90
C THR A 2 -5.85 2.91 13.53
N PRO A 3 -6.15 1.94 12.65
CA PRO A 3 -5.66 1.96 11.28
C PRO A 3 -6.04 3.29 10.65
N PRO A 4 -5.13 4.01 9.96
CA PRO A 4 -5.34 5.37 9.43
C PRO A 4 -6.52 5.55 8.45
N TYR A 5 -7.33 4.52 8.22
CA TYR A 5 -8.12 4.33 7.01
C TYR A 5 -9.60 3.99 7.26
N GLN A 6 -10.02 3.74 8.51
CA GLN A 6 -11.40 3.30 8.82
C GLN A 6 -12.46 4.41 8.65
N GLY A 7 -12.06 5.67 8.42
CA GLY A 7 -12.96 6.83 8.28
C GLY A 7 -12.98 7.49 6.90
N ALA A 8 -12.28 6.95 5.90
CA ALA A 8 -12.10 7.60 4.59
C ALA A 8 -13.08 7.11 3.49
N GLY A 9 -14.19 6.45 3.86
CA GLY A 9 -15.14 5.87 2.90
C GLY A 9 -14.61 4.67 2.11
N MET A 10 -13.49 4.08 2.53
CA MET A 10 -12.86 2.94 1.86
C MET A 10 -13.59 1.62 2.11
N ILE A 11 -13.48 0.67 1.17
CA ILE A 11 -14.04 -0.68 1.32
C ILE A 11 -13.45 -1.34 2.57
N THR A 12 -14.25 -1.48 3.62
CA THR A 12 -13.82 -2.05 4.90
C THR A 12 -14.10 -3.55 4.96
N PRO A 13 -13.24 -4.33 5.63
CA PRO A 13 -13.55 -5.72 5.95
C PRO A 13 -14.86 -5.82 6.74
N ILE A 14 -15.70 -6.77 6.36
CA ILE A 14 -16.95 -7.10 7.04
C ILE A 14 -16.59 -7.67 8.42
N LYS A 15 -17.10 -7.01 9.46
CA LYS A 15 -16.91 -7.45 10.85
C LYS A 15 -17.99 -8.46 11.22
N ARG A 16 -17.63 -9.35 12.15
CA ARG A 16 -18.58 -10.29 12.77
C ARG A 16 -19.68 -9.50 13.49
N ARG A 17 -20.93 -9.92 13.39
CA ARG A 17 -22.03 -9.27 14.12
C ARG A 17 -22.05 -9.74 15.58
N PRO A 18 -22.56 -8.92 16.51
CA PRO A 18 -22.77 -9.35 17.89
C PRO A 18 -23.70 -10.57 17.92
N GLY A 19 -23.26 -11.68 18.54
CA GLY A 19 -24.03 -12.92 18.64
C GLY A 19 -23.75 -13.96 17.55
N GLU A 20 -23.00 -13.63 16.50
CA GLU A 20 -22.47 -14.63 15.58
C GLU A 20 -21.23 -15.29 16.20
N GLU A 21 -21.14 -16.61 16.16
CA GLU A 21 -19.95 -17.35 16.61
C GLU A 21 -18.82 -17.26 15.56
N HIS A 22 -19.20 -17.37 14.28
CA HIS A 22 -18.27 -17.42 13.15
C HIS A 22 -18.59 -16.34 12.11
N LEU A 23 -17.56 -15.83 11.44
CA LEU A 23 -17.75 -14.94 10.30
C LEU A 23 -18.24 -15.78 9.10
N PRO A 24 -19.31 -15.40 8.39
CA PRO A 24 -19.78 -16.12 7.21
C PRO A 24 -18.68 -16.33 6.16
N GLU A 25 -18.67 -17.46 5.46
CA GLU A 25 -17.63 -17.77 4.46
C GLU A 25 -17.55 -16.72 3.34
N HIS A 26 -18.69 -16.21 2.87
CA HIS A 26 -18.71 -15.13 1.87
C HIS A 26 -18.01 -13.86 2.38
N ALA A 27 -18.16 -13.54 3.67
CA ALA A 27 -17.52 -12.40 4.30
C ALA A 27 -16.02 -12.64 4.52
N LYS A 28 -15.61 -13.89 4.84
CA LYS A 28 -14.20 -14.28 4.86
C LYS A 28 -13.54 -14.11 3.49
N GLN A 29 -14.20 -14.57 2.43
CA GLN A 29 -13.68 -14.48 1.07
C GLN A 29 -13.56 -13.02 0.59
N HIS A 30 -14.58 -12.20 0.88
CA HIS A 30 -14.53 -10.77 0.64
C HIS A 30 -13.38 -10.10 1.41
N ASN A 31 -13.25 -10.38 2.71
CA ASN A 31 -12.20 -9.81 3.54
C ASN A 31 -10.81 -10.23 3.06
N ARG A 32 -10.64 -11.47 2.63
CA ARG A 32 -9.38 -11.96 2.06
C ARG A 32 -9.01 -11.17 0.82
N PHE A 33 -9.94 -11.01 -0.12
CA PHE A 33 -9.74 -10.21 -1.33
C PHE A 33 -9.31 -8.77 -0.98
N VAL A 34 -10.08 -8.08 -0.14
CA VAL A 34 -9.79 -6.69 0.24
C VAL A 34 -8.45 -6.58 0.98
N ASN A 35 -8.16 -7.48 1.91
CA ASN A 35 -6.92 -7.45 2.70
C ASN A 35 -5.69 -7.77 1.86
N THR A 36 -5.77 -8.67 0.87
CA THR A 36 -4.67 -8.93 -0.06
C THR A 36 -4.26 -7.65 -0.80
N HIS A 37 -5.22 -6.88 -1.30
CA HIS A 37 -4.92 -5.62 -1.99
C HIS A 37 -4.42 -4.54 -1.03
N ARG A 38 -5.09 -4.39 0.12
CA ARG A 38 -4.70 -3.43 1.16
C ARG A 38 -3.26 -3.65 1.61
N TYR A 39 -2.88 -4.91 1.88
CA TYR A 39 -1.54 -5.25 2.30
C TYR A 39 -0.47 -4.80 1.28
N VAL A 40 -0.70 -5.06 -0.01
CA VAL A 40 0.23 -4.64 -1.08
C VAL A 40 0.33 -3.11 -1.15
N ILE A 41 -0.79 -2.41 -1.07
CA ILE A 41 -0.84 -0.94 -1.11
C ILE A 41 -0.13 -0.33 0.11
N GLU A 42 -0.45 -0.80 1.32
CA GLU A 42 0.16 -0.31 2.56
C GLU A 42 1.66 -0.56 2.60
N ARG A 43 2.10 -1.75 2.18
CA ARG A 43 3.53 -2.07 2.07
C ARG A 43 4.23 -1.18 1.04
N THR A 44 3.58 -0.91 -0.09
CA THR A 44 4.09 0.01 -1.12
C THR A 44 4.22 1.43 -0.57
N ILE A 45 3.21 1.94 0.12
CA ILE A 45 3.24 3.28 0.74
C ILE A 45 4.33 3.36 1.80
N ALA A 46 4.46 2.35 2.67
CA ALA A 46 5.50 2.30 3.69
C ALA A 46 6.90 2.31 3.08
N ASN A 47 7.12 1.54 2.01
CA ASN A 47 8.37 1.54 1.26
C ASN A 47 8.68 2.93 0.68
N ILE A 48 7.71 3.55 -0.03
CA ILE A 48 7.87 4.89 -0.61
C ILE A 48 8.19 5.93 0.47
N LYS A 49 7.51 5.89 1.62
CA LYS A 49 7.76 6.79 2.76
C LYS A 49 9.18 6.65 3.33
N THR A 50 9.82 5.50 3.14
CA THR A 50 11.18 5.22 3.61
C THR A 50 12.24 5.74 2.64
N TRP A 51 11.89 6.00 1.38
CA TRP A 51 12.86 6.46 0.39
C TRP A 51 13.28 7.90 0.65
N ARG A 52 14.58 8.09 0.95
CA ARG A 52 15.19 9.40 1.25
C ARG A 52 14.89 10.45 0.20
N ILE A 53 14.81 10.06 -1.08
CA ILE A 53 14.52 10.96 -2.21
C ILE A 53 13.11 11.57 -2.18
N PHE A 54 12.15 10.90 -1.55
CA PHE A 54 10.79 11.42 -1.36
C PHE A 54 10.60 12.10 0.00
N HIS A 55 11.43 11.75 0.99
CA HIS A 55 11.40 12.37 2.32
C HIS A 55 12.20 13.68 2.42
N THR A 56 13.19 13.90 1.53
CA THR A 56 13.89 15.18 1.47
C THR A 56 13.11 16.19 0.64
N ASP A 57 13.15 17.47 1.03
CA ASP A 57 12.47 18.55 0.31
C ASP A 57 12.82 18.51 -1.18
N TYR A 58 11.82 18.22 -2.01
CA TYR A 58 11.96 18.20 -3.45
C TYR A 58 12.13 19.63 -3.97
N ARG A 59 13.33 19.97 -4.48
CA ARG A 59 13.70 21.35 -4.86
C ARG A 59 13.39 21.73 -6.31
N ARG A 60 12.87 20.81 -7.13
CA ARG A 60 12.55 21.07 -8.56
C ARG A 60 11.09 21.55 -8.68
N PRO A 61 10.70 22.17 -9.81
CA PRO A 61 9.31 22.52 -10.05
C PRO A 61 8.36 21.31 -9.87
N LEU A 62 7.22 21.50 -9.22
CA LEU A 62 6.30 20.38 -8.92
C LEU A 62 5.82 19.63 -10.17
N HIS A 63 5.76 20.30 -11.33
CA HIS A 63 5.38 19.65 -12.59
C HIS A 63 6.39 18.59 -13.07
N THR A 64 7.64 18.61 -12.59
CA THR A 64 8.66 17.59 -12.90
C THR A 64 8.69 16.43 -11.91
N PHE A 65 7.87 16.49 -10.85
CA PHE A 65 7.78 15.43 -9.86
C PHE A 65 7.38 14.06 -10.46
N PRO A 66 6.43 13.97 -11.42
CA PRO A 66 6.09 12.68 -12.05
C PRO A 66 7.28 12.02 -12.73
N ASP A 67 8.15 12.79 -13.38
CA ASP A 67 9.34 12.27 -14.06
C ASP A 67 10.35 11.73 -13.06
N ALA A 68 10.61 12.49 -11.98
CA ALA A 68 11.46 12.03 -10.89
C ALA A 68 10.91 10.76 -10.22
N PHE A 69 9.60 10.69 -10.02
CA PHE A 69 8.93 9.52 -9.48
C PHE A 69 9.10 8.29 -10.39
N ASN A 70 8.89 8.44 -11.69
CA ASN A 70 9.05 7.36 -12.66
C ASN A 70 10.49 6.87 -12.77
N ALA A 71 11.47 7.79 -12.74
CA ALA A 71 12.88 7.43 -12.76
C ALA A 71 13.30 6.62 -11.52
N VAL A 72 12.91 7.08 -10.32
CA VAL A 72 13.18 6.37 -9.06
C VAL A 72 12.50 5.00 -9.04
N ARG A 73 11.23 4.96 -9.46
CA ARG A 73 10.49 3.70 -9.60
C ARG A 73 11.25 2.73 -10.51
N GLY A 74 11.68 3.17 -11.69
CA GLY A 74 12.46 2.36 -12.63
C GLY A 74 13.76 1.84 -12.02
N LEU A 75 14.52 2.69 -11.34
CA LEU A 75 15.77 2.31 -10.68
C LEU A 75 15.55 1.23 -9.60
N ILE A 76 14.49 1.37 -8.81
CA ILE A 76 14.21 0.40 -7.74
C ILE A 76 13.80 -0.96 -8.32
N PHE A 77 12.93 -0.99 -9.34
CA PHE A 77 12.60 -2.24 -10.02
C PHE A 77 13.81 -2.87 -10.72
N PHE A 78 14.70 -2.05 -11.29
CA PHE A 78 15.96 -2.52 -11.85
C PHE A 78 16.83 -3.22 -10.80
N THR A 79 17.08 -2.57 -9.66
CA THR A 79 17.87 -3.15 -8.55
C THR A 79 17.23 -4.41 -7.97
N GLN A 80 15.90 -4.44 -7.83
CA GLN A 80 15.18 -5.63 -7.35
C GLN A 80 15.32 -6.79 -8.33
N ASN A 81 15.25 -6.54 -9.64
CA ASN A 81 15.43 -7.58 -10.64
C ASN A 81 16.85 -8.18 -10.58
N GLU A 82 17.90 -7.37 -10.43
CA GLU A 82 19.27 -7.87 -10.28
C GLU A 82 19.45 -8.74 -9.02
N THR A 83 18.81 -8.38 -7.90
CA THR A 83 18.88 -9.20 -6.67
C THR A 83 18.10 -10.52 -6.73
N ASN A 84 17.21 -10.72 -7.71
CA ASN A 84 16.49 -11.99 -7.87
C ASN A 84 17.26 -13.03 -8.70
N PHE A 85 18.40 -12.63 -9.29
CA PHE A 85 19.28 -13.52 -10.07
C PHE A 85 20.59 -13.88 -9.36
N ALA A 86 20.83 -13.33 -8.16
CA ALA A 86 21.95 -13.66 -7.28
C ALA A 86 21.49 -14.57 -6.13
#